data_AF-A0A1V6DEV5-F1
#
_entry.id   AF-A0A1V6DEV5-F1
#
_cell.length_a   1.000
_cell.length_b   1.000
_cell.length_c   1.000
_cell.angle_alpha   90.00
_cell.angle_beta   90.00
_cell.angle_gamma   90.00
#
_symmetry.space_group_name_H-M   'P 1'
#
loop_
_entity.id
_entity.type
_entity.pdbx_description
1 polymer ?
#
loop_
_entity_poly.entity_id
_entity_poly.type
_entity_poly.pdbx_seq_one_letter_code
_entity_poly.pdbx_strand_id
1 'polypeptide(L)'
;MLLAETNPIWWVLLAIGVIIVLVFLAVIGRFIKLWVQAYFAQADVKMFDLIGMSLRKVDPRVIVLSKIRAVQAGLGVQTREMESHYLSGGNVPKVVTALIAANRANIELTWKTATAIDLAGRDILDAVQTSVNPKVIDCPNPATGRTTIDAVARDGIQLKAKARVTVRANIDRLVGGATEETIIARVGEGIVTTIGSSDTYKGVLENPDMISKKVLEKGLDAGTAFTILSIDIADVDVGENVGAKLQADQAEADKRRFQAEAEKRRAMAMAHEQEMKAATQENRAKVVLAEAEIPLAIAEAFRKGNLGIMDYYRLRNIQADTTMRESLGGPQTPPPGGQK
;
A
#
# COMPACT_ATOMS: atom_id res chain seq x y z
N MET A 1 13.22 88.07 47.83
CA MET A 1 14.50 87.48 47.42
C MET A 1 14.23 86.04 47.03
N LEU A 2 14.37 85.73 45.74
CA LEU A 2 14.42 84.40 45.11
C LEU A 2 13.15 83.52 45.17
N LEU A 3 12.17 83.88 44.34
CA LEU A 3 11.34 82.88 43.64
C LEU A 3 12.29 82.12 42.71
N ALA A 4 12.70 80.92 43.11
CA ALA A 4 13.49 80.03 42.26
C ALA A 4 12.66 79.72 41.00
N GLU A 5 13.15 80.14 39.83
CA GLU A 5 12.70 79.62 38.54
C GLU A 5 12.88 78.10 38.56
N THR A 6 11.82 77.37 38.93
CA THR A 6 11.82 75.92 38.79
C THR A 6 11.72 75.61 37.31
N ASN A 7 12.88 75.45 36.67
CA ASN A 7 12.98 74.97 35.31
C ASN A 7 12.13 73.68 35.17
N PRO A 8 11.13 73.64 34.28
CA PRO A 8 10.26 72.46 34.11
C PRO A 8 11.07 71.19 33.78
N ILE A 9 12.29 71.35 33.26
CA ILE A 9 13.27 70.30 32.98
C ILE A 9 13.68 69.53 34.24
N TRP A 10 13.82 70.17 35.41
CA TRP A 10 14.19 69.49 36.66
C TRP A 10 13.06 68.58 37.19
N TRP A 11 11.81 69.01 37.06
CA TRP A 11 10.65 68.19 37.39
C TRP A 11 10.49 67.00 36.44
N VAL A 12 10.80 67.19 35.16
CA VAL A 12 10.83 66.10 34.16
C VAL A 12 11.94 65.10 34.46
N LEU A 13 13.16 65.55 34.80
CA LEU A 13 14.27 64.67 35.19
C LEU A 13 13.98 63.90 36.48
N LEU A 14 13.37 64.55 37.47
CA LEU A 14 12.97 63.91 38.72
C LEU A 14 11.85 62.88 38.49
N ALA A 15 10.86 63.19 37.65
CA ALA A 15 9.82 62.25 37.24
C ALA A 15 10.40 61.04 36.51
N ILE A 16 11.34 61.23 35.58
CA ILE A 16 12.05 60.13 34.89
C ILE A 16 12.85 59.29 35.88
N GLY A 17 13.55 59.90 36.84
CA GLY A 17 14.30 59.19 37.89
C GLY A 17 13.40 58.32 38.76
N VAL A 18 12.24 58.85 39.19
CA VAL A 18 11.24 58.10 39.97
C VAL A 18 10.66 56.94 39.15
N ILE A 19 10.39 57.14 37.86
CA ILE A 19 9.91 56.07 36.96
C ILE A 19 10.96 54.96 36.82
N ILE A 20 12.24 55.30 36.64
CA ILE A 20 13.33 54.31 36.54
C ILE A 20 13.42 53.49 37.84
N VAL A 21 13.37 54.14 39.00
CA VAL A 21 13.40 53.46 40.31
C VAL A 21 12.18 52.55 40.49
N LEU A 22 10.98 53.01 40.11
CA LEU A 22 9.76 52.20 40.14
C LEU A 22 9.83 50.98 39.23
N VAL A 23 10.33 51.13 38.01
CA VAL A 23 10.53 50.02 37.07
C VAL A 23 11.55 49.02 37.62
N PHE A 24 12.66 49.49 38.17
CA PHE A 24 13.68 48.66 38.79
C PHE A 24 13.13 47.85 39.99
N LEU A 25 12.38 48.50 40.88
CA LEU A 25 11.69 47.84 41.99
C LEU A 25 10.65 46.82 41.50
N ALA A 26 9.90 47.13 40.45
CA ALA A 26 8.92 46.21 39.88
C ALA A 26 9.58 44.96 39.27
N VAL A 27 10.75 45.11 38.63
CA VAL A 27 11.52 43.98 38.10
C VAL A 27 12.04 43.11 39.24
N ILE A 28 12.70 43.68 40.24
CA ILE A 28 13.20 42.93 41.41
C ILE A 28 12.07 42.24 42.17
N GLY A 29 10.94 42.93 42.36
CA GLY A 29 9.77 42.38 43.05
C GLY A 29 9.23 41.10 42.39
N ARG A 30 9.32 40.98 41.05
CA ARG A 30 8.94 39.74 40.32
C ARG A 30 9.86 38.58 40.66
N PHE A 31 11.17 38.81 40.71
CA PHE A 31 12.15 37.78 41.07
C PHE A 31 12.02 37.34 42.52
N ILE A 32 11.83 38.29 43.45
CA ILE A 32 11.60 37.98 44.87
C ILE A 32 10.35 37.11 45.02
N LYS A 33 9.24 37.46 44.35
CA LYS A 33 8.02 36.67 44.40
C LYS A 33 8.23 35.21 43.94
N LEU A 34 8.96 35.00 42.84
CA LEU A 34 9.26 33.66 42.33
C LEU A 34 10.19 32.88 43.27
N TRP A 35 11.21 33.55 43.81
CA TRP A 35 12.14 32.93 44.77
C TRP A 35 11.44 32.49 46.06
N VAL A 36 10.55 33.35 46.60
CA VAL A 36 9.76 33.02 47.79
C VAL A 36 8.87 31.80 47.54
N GLN A 37 8.25 31.70 46.35
CA GLN A 37 7.46 30.52 45.97
C GLN A 37 8.30 29.25 45.92
N ALA A 38 9.51 29.32 45.33
CA ALA A 38 10.43 28.20 45.28
C ALA A 38 10.88 27.76 46.69
N TYR A 39 11.20 28.72 47.54
CA TYR A 39 11.66 28.49 48.92
C TYR A 39 10.60 27.76 49.76
N PHE A 40 9.34 28.25 49.74
CA PHE A 40 8.25 27.59 50.48
C PHE A 40 7.92 26.20 49.95
N ALA A 41 8.16 25.95 48.67
CA ALA A 41 7.95 24.65 48.04
C ALA A 41 9.17 23.71 48.16
N GLN A 42 10.23 24.11 48.88
CA GLN A 42 11.50 23.37 48.99
C GLN A 42 12.10 23.01 47.62
N ALA A 43 11.84 23.84 46.61
CA ALA A 43 12.47 23.74 45.32
C ALA A 43 13.82 24.47 45.40
N ASP A 44 14.92 23.71 45.59
CA ASP A 44 16.30 24.20 45.74
C ASP A 44 16.77 25.15 44.62
N VAL A 45 16.30 26.39 44.63
CA VAL A 45 16.60 27.44 43.64
C VAL A 45 17.07 28.68 44.39
N LYS A 46 18.33 29.07 44.18
CA LYS A 46 18.91 30.24 44.82
C LYS A 46 18.53 31.51 44.05
N MET A 47 18.58 32.65 44.74
CA MET A 47 18.33 33.94 44.09
C MET A 47 19.30 34.21 42.92
N PHE A 48 20.57 33.81 43.08
CA PHE A 48 21.58 33.93 42.03
C PHE A 48 21.25 33.07 40.80
N ASP A 49 20.59 31.91 40.98
CA ASP A 49 20.21 31.05 39.86
C ASP A 49 19.14 31.73 39.00
N LEU A 50 18.18 32.43 39.60
CA LEU A 50 17.13 33.16 38.87
C LEU A 50 17.68 34.29 37.98
N ILE A 51 18.66 35.03 38.50
CA ILE A 51 19.36 36.07 37.75
C ILE A 51 20.18 35.41 36.63
N GLY A 52 20.89 34.31 36.94
CA GLY A 52 21.65 33.53 35.99
C GLY A 52 20.82 32.92 34.87
N MET A 53 19.58 32.49 35.14
CA MET A 53 18.63 32.00 34.14
C MET A 53 18.27 33.11 33.14
N SER A 54 17.95 34.31 33.63
CA SER A 54 17.60 35.45 32.78
C SER A 54 18.77 35.88 31.88
N LEU A 55 20.00 35.87 32.40
CA LEU A 55 21.21 36.15 31.61
C LEU A 55 21.44 35.10 30.50
N ARG A 56 21.11 33.84 30.77
CA ARG A 56 21.21 32.73 29.80
C ARG A 56 20.01 32.62 28.85
N LYS A 57 19.08 33.58 28.88
CA LYS A 57 17.82 33.56 28.10
C LYS A 57 16.90 32.36 28.41
N VAL A 58 16.97 31.84 29.64
CA VAL A 58 16.03 30.84 30.16
C VAL A 58 14.95 31.56 30.96
N ASP A 59 13.67 31.24 30.73
CA ASP A 59 12.57 31.83 31.50
C ASP A 59 12.57 31.27 32.95
N PRO A 60 12.90 32.09 33.97
CA PRO A 60 12.98 31.62 35.35
C PRO A 60 11.62 31.15 35.87
N ARG A 61 10.51 31.72 35.39
CA ARG A 61 9.16 31.36 35.82
C ARG A 61 8.82 29.93 35.41
N VAL A 62 9.16 29.55 34.19
CA VAL A 62 8.90 28.21 33.65
C VAL A 62 9.68 27.17 34.44
N ILE A 63 10.96 27.41 34.70
CA ILE A 63 11.83 26.48 35.43
C ILE A 63 11.38 26.35 36.88
N VAL A 64 11.16 27.46 37.60
CA VAL A 64 10.73 27.44 39.00
C VAL A 64 9.41 26.70 39.16
N LEU A 65 8.39 27.02 38.36
CA LEU A 65 7.09 26.37 38.47
C LEU A 65 7.18 24.87 38.16
N SER A 66 7.98 24.48 37.16
CA SER A 66 8.20 23.08 36.80
C SER A 66 8.96 22.34 37.90
N LYS A 67 9.96 22.98 38.52
CA LYS A 67 10.72 22.44 39.66
C LYS A 67 9.83 22.25 40.89
N ILE A 68 8.98 23.22 41.22
CA ILE A 68 8.01 23.10 42.32
C ILE A 68 7.11 21.87 42.10
N ARG A 69 6.58 21.70 40.89
CA ARG A 69 5.74 20.53 40.56
C ARG A 69 6.51 19.21 40.67
N ALA A 70 7.76 19.17 40.21
CA ALA A 70 8.60 17.99 40.31
C ALA A 70 8.86 17.59 41.77
N VAL A 71 9.25 18.55 42.63
CA VAL A 71 9.52 18.30 44.05
C VAL A 71 8.25 17.87 44.80
N GLN A 72 7.12 18.52 44.54
CA GLN A 72 5.82 18.12 45.12
C GLN A 72 5.37 16.71 44.72
N ALA A 73 5.87 16.20 43.59
CA ALA A 73 5.63 14.84 43.14
C ALA A 73 6.73 13.85 43.58
N GLY A 74 7.70 14.28 44.41
CA GLY A 74 8.80 13.44 44.88
C GLY A 74 9.88 13.17 43.83
N LEU A 75 9.94 13.95 42.75
CA LEU A 75 10.92 13.79 41.68
C LEU A 75 12.20 14.59 41.96
N GLY A 76 13.33 13.90 42.07
CA GLY A 76 14.65 14.47 42.33
C GLY A 76 15.38 15.02 41.08
N VAL A 77 14.73 15.88 40.29
CA VAL A 77 15.35 16.45 39.07
C VAL A 77 16.18 17.68 39.40
N GLN A 78 17.39 17.83 38.83
CA GLN A 78 18.24 19.00 39.09
C GLN A 78 17.79 20.24 38.29
N THR A 79 17.92 21.43 38.90
CA THR A 79 17.55 22.70 38.25
C THR A 79 18.37 22.93 36.97
N ARG A 80 19.66 22.58 36.99
CA ARG A 80 20.56 22.71 35.83
C ARG A 80 20.16 21.82 34.65
N GLU A 81 19.59 20.64 34.91
CA GLU A 81 19.13 19.74 33.84
C GLU A 81 17.87 20.29 33.16
N MET A 82 16.96 20.91 33.93
CA MET A 82 15.78 21.61 33.40
C MET A 82 16.20 22.81 32.53
N GLU A 83 17.15 23.60 33.00
CA GLU A 83 17.70 24.73 32.22
C GLU A 83 18.38 24.25 30.93
N SER A 84 19.17 23.17 31.00
CA SER A 84 19.82 22.58 29.82
C SER A 84 18.79 22.15 28.79
N HIS A 85 17.73 21.46 29.19
CA HIS A 85 16.66 21.02 28.29
C HIS A 85 15.93 22.22 27.64
N TYR A 86 15.66 23.26 28.42
CA TYR A 86 15.05 24.50 27.91
C TYR A 86 15.95 25.17 26.87
N LEU A 87 17.26 25.24 27.13
CA LEU A 87 18.23 25.80 26.19
C LEU A 87 18.38 24.96 24.91
N SER A 88 18.19 23.65 25.01
CA SER A 88 18.12 22.74 23.86
C SER A 88 16.82 22.88 23.05
N GLY A 89 15.90 23.78 23.44
CA GLY A 89 14.64 24.02 22.75
C GLY A 89 13.50 23.07 23.16
N GLY A 90 13.69 22.29 24.24
CA GLY A 90 12.69 21.36 24.75
C GLY A 90 11.63 22.01 25.65
N ASN A 91 10.53 21.29 25.86
CA ASN A 91 9.39 21.72 26.67
C ASN A 91 9.48 21.14 28.10
N VAL A 92 10.13 21.88 29.00
CA VAL A 92 10.30 21.49 30.42
C VAL A 92 8.95 21.21 31.13
N PRO A 93 7.91 22.05 31.01
CA PRO A 93 6.62 21.76 31.63
C PRO A 93 5.99 20.43 31.18
N LYS A 94 6.10 20.09 29.89
CA LYS A 94 5.55 18.84 29.33
C LYS A 94 6.29 17.62 29.88
N VAL A 95 7.62 17.67 29.88
CA VAL A 95 8.48 16.60 30.42
C VAL A 95 8.20 16.36 31.91
N VAL A 96 8.12 17.41 32.72
CA VAL A 96 7.81 17.28 34.15
C VAL A 96 6.43 16.67 34.35
N THR A 97 5.42 17.12 33.59
CA THR A 97 4.06 16.57 33.70
C THR A 97 4.02 15.07 33.37
N ALA A 98 4.74 14.65 32.33
CA ALA A 98 4.84 13.24 31.97
C ALA A 98 5.61 12.40 33.00
N LEU A 99 6.68 12.94 33.60
CA LEU A 99 7.40 12.27 34.69
C LEU A 99 6.53 12.09 35.94
N ILE A 100 5.71 13.09 36.27
CA ILE A 100 4.74 12.99 37.38
C ILE A 100 3.71 11.89 37.08
N ALA A 101 3.19 11.85 35.85
CA ALA A 101 2.25 10.81 35.44
C ALA A 101 2.89 9.41 35.50
N ALA A 102 4.13 9.27 35.02
CA ALA A 102 4.87 8.02 35.03
C ALA A 102 5.14 7.54 36.47
N ASN A 103 5.59 8.44 37.35
CA ASN A 103 5.85 8.12 38.76
C ASN A 103 4.57 7.65 39.49
N ARG A 104 3.44 8.33 39.28
CA ARG A 104 2.15 7.93 39.85
C ARG A 104 1.65 6.58 39.33
N ALA A 105 2.00 6.25 38.08
CA ALA A 105 1.68 4.97 37.47
C ALA A 105 2.74 3.88 37.72
N ASN A 106 3.75 4.16 38.55
CA ASN A 106 4.87 3.28 38.84
C ASN A 106 5.63 2.81 37.58
N ILE A 107 5.79 3.70 36.61
CA ILE A 107 6.54 3.47 35.38
C ILE A 107 7.92 4.11 35.52
N GLU A 108 8.97 3.33 35.25
CA GLU A 108 10.35 3.81 35.26
C GLU A 108 10.61 4.72 34.05
N LEU A 109 10.58 6.04 34.28
CA LEU A 109 10.93 7.05 33.28
C LEU A 109 12.01 7.97 33.84
N THR A 110 13.21 7.91 33.28
CA THR A 110 14.31 8.78 33.69
C THR A 110 14.21 10.16 33.02
N TRP A 111 14.78 11.19 33.67
CA TRP A 111 14.86 12.54 33.09
C TRP A 111 15.49 12.53 31.70
N LYS A 112 16.60 11.79 31.54
CA LYS A 112 17.34 11.71 30.26
C LYS A 112 16.48 11.12 29.15
N THR A 113 15.84 9.98 29.39
CA THR A 113 14.93 9.37 28.42
C THR A 113 13.79 10.32 28.07
N ALA A 114 13.23 10.99 29.07
CA ALA A 114 12.12 11.90 28.87
C ALA A 114 12.49 13.13 28.01
N THR A 115 13.66 13.72 28.27
CA THR A 115 14.17 14.81 27.44
C THR A 115 14.50 14.38 26.02
N ALA A 116 15.01 13.15 25.84
CA ALA A 116 15.32 12.63 24.50
C ALA A 116 14.06 12.42 23.65
N ILE A 117 12.97 11.94 24.26
CA ILE A 117 11.66 11.78 23.60
C ILE A 117 11.11 13.13 23.16
N ASP A 118 11.15 14.14 24.04
CA ASP A 118 10.65 15.48 23.76
C ASP A 118 11.47 16.17 22.63
N LEU A 119 12.80 16.06 22.66
CA LEU A 119 13.67 16.58 21.59
C LEU A 119 13.49 15.83 20.26
N ALA A 120 13.09 14.56 20.29
CA ALA A 120 12.71 13.80 19.10
C ALA A 120 11.34 14.24 18.52
N GLY A 121 10.66 15.21 19.14
CA GLY A 121 9.38 15.73 18.71
C GLY A 121 8.21 14.77 18.95
N ARG A 122 8.37 13.79 19.85
CA ARG A 122 7.32 12.83 20.20
C ARG A 122 6.53 13.33 21.41
N ASP A 123 5.25 12.97 21.47
CA ASP A 123 4.43 13.30 22.63
C ASP A 123 4.68 12.32 23.78
N ILE A 124 5.52 12.74 24.72
CA ILE A 124 5.85 11.93 25.88
C ILE A 124 4.68 11.73 26.84
N LEU A 125 3.76 12.70 26.94
CA LEU A 125 2.63 12.61 27.85
C LEU A 125 1.66 11.55 27.34
N ASP A 126 1.38 11.58 26.04
CA ASP A 126 0.55 10.57 25.36
C ASP A 126 1.17 9.17 25.46
N ALA A 127 2.49 9.05 25.33
CA ALA A 127 3.18 7.77 25.49
C ALA A 127 3.05 7.20 26.91
N VAL A 128 3.21 8.04 27.95
CA VAL A 128 3.01 7.60 29.34
C VAL A 128 1.55 7.22 29.58
N GLN A 129 0.59 8.01 29.08
CA GLN A 129 -0.84 7.71 29.19
C GLN A 129 -1.19 6.39 28.51
N THR A 130 -0.68 6.16 27.30
CA THR A 130 -0.87 4.92 26.53
C THR A 130 -0.19 3.72 27.21
N SER A 131 0.84 3.95 28.01
CA SER A 131 1.46 2.91 28.82
C SER A 131 0.53 2.42 29.95
N VAL A 132 -0.18 3.35 30.59
CA VAL A 132 -1.14 3.06 31.68
C VAL A 132 -2.46 2.53 31.15
N ASN A 133 -3.01 3.24 30.15
CA ASN A 133 -4.29 2.95 29.52
C ASN A 133 -4.01 2.53 28.07
N PRO A 134 -4.00 1.22 27.77
CA PRO A 134 -3.76 0.74 26.42
C PRO A 134 -4.68 1.41 25.40
N LYS A 135 -4.12 1.72 24.24
CA LYS A 135 -4.84 2.32 23.12
C LYS A 135 -5.28 1.23 22.15
N VAL A 136 -6.50 1.35 21.64
CA VAL A 136 -7.00 0.46 20.59
C VAL A 136 -6.77 1.12 19.24
N ILE A 137 -6.15 0.38 18.32
CA ILE A 137 -5.88 0.78 16.95
C ILE A 137 -6.66 -0.13 16.02
N ASP A 138 -7.50 0.44 15.15
CA ASP A 138 -8.20 -0.32 14.13
C ASP A 138 -7.26 -0.66 12.95
N CYS A 139 -7.30 -1.91 12.52
CA CYS A 139 -6.53 -2.47 11.41
C CYS A 139 -7.51 -3.06 10.39
N PRO A 140 -7.69 -2.43 9.21
CA PRO A 140 -7.02 -1.24 8.70
C PRO A 140 -7.60 0.07 9.26
N ASN A 141 -6.79 1.13 9.27
CA ASN A 141 -7.22 2.43 9.78
C ASN A 141 -8.30 3.05 8.84
N PRO A 142 -9.47 3.48 9.34
CA PRO A 142 -10.50 4.13 8.54
C PRO A 142 -10.01 5.34 7.74
N ALA A 143 -8.99 6.06 8.25
CA ALA A 143 -8.40 7.22 7.58
C ALA A 143 -7.65 6.86 6.28
N THR A 144 -7.15 5.64 6.15
CA THR A 144 -6.42 5.15 4.96
C THR A 144 -7.35 4.72 3.81
N GLY A 145 -8.66 4.90 3.93
CA GLY A 145 -9.65 4.65 2.86
C GLY A 145 -9.99 3.17 2.63
N ARG A 146 -9.22 2.23 3.19
CA ARG A 146 -9.56 0.80 3.25
C ARG A 146 -10.25 0.49 4.58
N THR A 147 -11.41 -0.15 4.49
CA THR A 147 -12.24 -0.51 5.66
C THR A 147 -12.04 -1.95 6.13
N THR A 148 -11.43 -2.79 5.31
CA THR A 148 -11.25 -4.23 5.54
C THR A 148 -9.90 -4.70 4.97
N ILE A 149 -9.37 -5.76 5.57
CA ILE A 149 -8.23 -6.52 5.05
C ILE A 149 -8.79 -7.67 4.23
N ASP A 150 -8.57 -7.60 2.92
CA ASP A 150 -9.06 -8.59 1.97
C ASP A 150 -8.00 -9.67 1.74
N ALA A 151 -8.40 -10.94 1.87
CA ALA A 151 -7.54 -12.09 1.58
C ALA A 151 -8.38 -13.23 0.97
N VAL A 152 -7.74 -14.09 0.19
CA VAL A 152 -8.42 -15.23 -0.48
C VAL A 152 -7.89 -16.53 0.12
N ALA A 153 -8.79 -17.37 0.61
CA ALA A 153 -8.45 -18.70 1.12
C ALA A 153 -8.10 -19.67 -0.03
N ARG A 154 -7.52 -20.84 0.27
CA ARG A 154 -7.10 -21.81 -0.76
C ARG A 154 -8.23 -22.36 -1.63
N ASP A 155 -9.46 -22.33 -1.12
CA ASP A 155 -10.68 -22.69 -1.86
C ASP A 155 -11.16 -21.60 -2.83
N GLY A 156 -10.45 -20.47 -2.91
CA GLY A 156 -10.74 -19.38 -3.84
C GLY A 156 -11.81 -18.40 -3.35
N ILE A 157 -12.26 -18.52 -2.10
CA ILE A 157 -13.25 -17.60 -1.52
C ILE A 157 -12.54 -16.45 -0.80
N GLN A 158 -12.96 -15.23 -1.11
CA GLN A 158 -12.45 -14.03 -0.47
C GLN A 158 -13.08 -13.86 0.92
N LEU A 159 -12.27 -13.47 1.89
CA LEU A 159 -12.67 -13.06 3.21
C LEU A 159 -12.19 -11.62 3.47
N LYS A 160 -13.05 -10.84 4.12
CA LYS A 160 -12.79 -9.46 4.49
C LYS A 160 -12.75 -9.38 6.00
N ALA A 161 -11.57 -9.19 6.58
CA ALA A 161 -11.38 -9.17 8.01
C ALA A 161 -11.17 -7.74 8.53
N LYS A 162 -11.68 -7.44 9.72
CA LYS A 162 -11.34 -6.25 10.49
C LYS A 162 -10.74 -6.68 11.82
N ALA A 163 -9.63 -6.07 12.21
CA ALA A 163 -8.98 -6.35 13.47
C ALA A 163 -8.85 -5.09 14.32
N ARG A 164 -8.89 -5.26 15.63
CA ARG A 164 -8.57 -4.25 16.64
C ARG A 164 -7.32 -4.69 17.37
N VAL A 165 -6.29 -3.85 17.34
CA VAL A 165 -5.02 -4.13 17.99
C VAL A 165 -4.94 -3.27 19.24
N THR A 166 -4.90 -3.91 20.40
CA THR A 166 -4.69 -3.22 21.67
C THR A 166 -3.20 -3.11 21.90
N VAL A 167 -2.68 -1.89 21.92
CA VAL A 167 -1.25 -1.61 22.09
C VAL A 167 -0.97 -0.81 23.35
N ARG A 168 0.21 -1.05 23.91
CA ARG A 168 0.80 -0.26 24.99
C ARG A 168 2.07 0.41 24.47
N ALA A 169 2.34 1.66 24.85
CA ALA A 169 3.59 2.31 24.49
C ALA A 169 4.78 1.64 25.20
N ASN A 170 5.86 1.40 24.45
CA ASN A 170 7.13 0.94 25.00
C ASN A 170 8.06 2.14 25.16
N ILE A 171 8.25 2.59 26.40
CA ILE A 171 8.98 3.82 26.71
C ILE A 171 10.45 3.74 26.28
N ASP A 172 11.09 2.58 26.41
CA ASP A 172 12.50 2.40 26.07
C ASP A 172 12.75 2.50 24.55
N ARG A 173 11.77 2.11 23.74
CA ARG A 173 11.85 2.09 22.27
C ARG A 173 11.05 3.20 21.60
N LEU A 174 10.58 4.17 22.38
CA LEU A 174 9.77 5.26 21.84
C LEU A 174 10.57 6.18 20.91
N VAL A 175 11.89 6.30 21.15
CA VAL A 175 12.81 7.04 20.27
C VAL A 175 13.42 6.07 19.26
N GLY A 176 13.14 6.29 17.98
CA GLY A 176 13.67 5.47 16.88
C GLY A 176 12.87 4.20 16.57
N GLY A 177 11.89 3.83 17.39
CA GLY A 177 10.96 2.75 17.10
C GLY A 177 9.96 3.10 16.00
N ALA A 178 9.51 2.08 15.28
CA ALA A 178 8.49 2.22 14.25
C ALA A 178 7.10 2.57 14.86
N THR A 179 6.31 3.33 14.12
CA THR A 179 5.02 3.89 14.57
C THR A 179 3.84 2.93 14.36
N GLU A 180 2.64 3.39 14.73
CA GLU A 180 1.37 2.65 14.58
C GLU A 180 1.15 2.11 13.16
N GLU A 181 1.55 2.87 12.13
CA GLU A 181 1.41 2.47 10.72
C GLU A 181 2.14 1.16 10.41
N THR A 182 3.32 0.97 11.01
CA THR A 182 4.10 -0.26 10.82
C THR A 182 3.43 -1.45 11.50
N ILE A 183 2.80 -1.23 12.66
CA ILE A 183 2.03 -2.28 13.36
C ILE A 183 0.82 -2.67 12.51
N ILE A 184 0.07 -1.71 12.00
CA ILE A 184 -1.09 -1.95 11.14
C ILE A 184 -0.68 -2.76 9.90
N ALA A 185 0.43 -2.39 9.25
CA ALA A 185 0.93 -3.10 8.07
C ALA A 185 1.33 -4.55 8.39
N ARG A 186 2.09 -4.77 9.46
CA ARG A 186 2.56 -6.09 9.89
C ARG A 186 1.41 -7.00 10.35
N VAL A 187 0.46 -6.46 11.10
CA VAL A 187 -0.75 -7.17 11.51
C VAL A 187 -1.59 -7.51 10.28
N GLY A 188 -1.76 -6.56 9.36
CA GLY A 188 -2.45 -6.79 8.09
C GLY A 188 -1.81 -7.91 7.26
N GLU A 189 -0.48 -7.90 7.09
CA GLU A 189 0.26 -8.97 6.43
C GLU A 189 0.07 -10.32 7.12
N GLY A 190 0.12 -10.34 8.46
CA GLY A 190 -0.13 -11.53 9.27
C GLY A 190 -1.53 -12.11 9.03
N ILE A 191 -2.55 -11.25 9.00
CA ILE A 191 -3.94 -11.64 8.75
C ILE A 191 -4.08 -12.22 7.34
N VAL A 192 -3.57 -11.52 6.32
CA VAL A 192 -3.61 -11.97 4.91
C VAL A 192 -2.94 -13.33 4.76
N THR A 193 -1.76 -13.51 5.37
CA THR A 193 -1.02 -14.78 5.32
C THR A 193 -1.79 -15.92 6.00
N THR A 194 -2.47 -15.63 7.10
CA THR A 194 -3.22 -16.64 7.86
C THR A 194 -4.48 -17.08 7.13
N ILE A 195 -5.20 -16.14 6.52
CA ILE A 195 -6.36 -16.44 5.68
C ILE A 195 -5.92 -17.21 4.42
N GLY A 196 -4.87 -16.74 3.74
CA GLY A 196 -4.38 -17.39 2.51
C GLY A 196 -3.76 -18.77 2.71
N SER A 197 -3.32 -19.09 3.92
CA SER A 197 -2.83 -20.43 4.28
C SER A 197 -3.93 -21.39 4.75
N SER A 198 -5.16 -20.90 4.94
CA SER A 198 -6.29 -21.72 5.36
C SER A 198 -6.86 -22.51 4.18
N ASP A 199 -7.15 -23.80 4.40
CA ASP A 199 -7.63 -24.69 3.35
C ASP A 199 -9.04 -24.32 2.87
N THR A 200 -9.90 -23.86 3.79
CA THR A 200 -11.26 -23.41 3.47
C THR A 200 -11.62 -22.13 4.20
N TYR A 201 -12.49 -21.31 3.59
CA TYR A 201 -13.03 -20.10 4.22
C TYR A 201 -13.85 -20.42 5.48
N LYS A 202 -14.51 -21.59 5.52
CA LYS A 202 -15.31 -22.05 6.65
C LYS A 202 -14.47 -22.21 7.91
N GLY A 203 -13.27 -22.78 7.80
CA GLY A 203 -12.38 -22.95 8.95
C GLY A 203 -12.02 -21.62 9.62
N VAL A 204 -11.89 -20.54 8.83
CA VAL A 204 -11.63 -19.19 9.35
C VAL A 204 -12.88 -18.59 10.03
N LEU A 205 -14.06 -18.81 9.46
CA LEU A 205 -15.34 -18.34 10.06
C LEU A 205 -15.72 -19.10 11.33
N GLU A 206 -15.41 -20.40 11.40
CA GLU A 206 -15.67 -21.22 12.57
C GLU A 206 -14.82 -20.79 13.77
N ASN A 207 -13.57 -20.36 13.53
CA ASN A 207 -12.63 -19.98 14.59
C ASN A 207 -11.77 -18.75 14.22
N PRO A 208 -12.34 -17.52 14.18
CA PRO A 208 -11.59 -16.32 13.80
C PRO A 208 -10.39 -16.01 14.72
N ASP A 209 -10.45 -16.46 15.98
CA ASP A 209 -9.35 -16.34 16.96
C ASP A 209 -8.05 -17.05 16.54
N MET A 210 -8.11 -18.00 15.60
CA MET A 210 -6.91 -18.63 15.07
C MET A 210 -6.02 -17.63 14.31
N ILE A 211 -6.62 -16.59 13.73
CA ILE A 211 -5.91 -15.51 13.06
C ILE A 211 -5.06 -14.76 14.09
N SER A 212 -5.67 -14.27 15.17
CA SER A 212 -4.96 -13.48 16.18
C SER A 212 -3.80 -14.25 16.82
N LYS A 213 -4.01 -15.53 17.15
CA LYS A 213 -2.96 -16.39 17.72
C LYS A 213 -1.74 -16.55 16.80
N LYS A 214 -1.97 -16.95 15.54
CA LYS A 214 -0.90 -17.11 14.54
C LYS A 214 -0.18 -15.81 14.21
N VAL A 215 -0.90 -14.69 14.27
CA VAL A 215 -0.36 -13.35 14.00
C VAL A 215 0.49 -12.86 15.18
N LEU A 216 0.08 -13.11 16.42
CA LEU A 216 0.85 -12.79 17.63
C LEU A 216 2.14 -13.62 17.73
N GLU A 217 2.13 -14.89 17.33
CA GLU A 217 3.31 -15.79 17.35
C GLU A 217 4.49 -15.26 16.51
N LYS A 218 4.24 -14.40 15.52
CA LYS A 218 5.29 -13.83 14.65
C LYS A 218 6.10 -12.70 15.29
N GLY A 219 5.73 -12.22 16.49
CA GLY A 219 6.48 -11.16 17.18
C GLY A 219 6.47 -9.82 16.43
N LEU A 220 5.27 -9.34 16.06
CA LEU A 220 5.10 -8.17 15.19
C LEU A 220 5.54 -6.84 15.82
N ASP A 221 5.72 -6.81 17.13
CA ASP A 221 6.15 -5.67 17.93
C ASP A 221 7.69 -5.52 18.03
N ALA A 222 8.45 -6.38 17.33
CA ALA A 222 9.90 -6.26 17.26
C ALA A 222 10.32 -4.95 16.57
N GLY A 223 10.99 -4.06 17.32
CA GLY A 223 11.49 -2.77 16.80
C GLY A 223 10.43 -1.69 16.66
N THR A 224 9.23 -1.88 17.22
CA THR A 224 8.18 -0.84 17.24
C THR A 224 8.23 -0.05 18.55
N ALA A 225 7.66 1.16 18.51
CA ALA A 225 7.48 2.03 19.67
C ALA A 225 6.36 1.55 20.62
N PHE A 226 5.65 0.49 20.24
CA PHE A 226 4.57 -0.11 21.01
C PHE A 226 4.80 -1.60 21.21
N THR A 227 4.19 -2.14 22.26
CA THR A 227 4.05 -3.56 22.54
C THR A 227 2.60 -3.96 22.33
N ILE A 228 2.36 -5.04 21.61
CA ILE A 228 1.02 -5.54 21.32
C ILE A 228 0.54 -6.38 22.51
N LEU A 229 -0.61 -6.04 23.08
CA LEU A 229 -1.24 -6.80 24.18
C LEU A 229 -2.20 -7.85 23.63
N SER A 230 -3.08 -7.44 22.72
CA SER A 230 -4.04 -8.31 22.06
C SER A 230 -4.27 -7.88 20.62
N ILE A 231 -4.65 -8.86 19.80
CA ILE A 231 -5.21 -8.64 18.46
C ILE A 231 -6.56 -9.32 18.49
N ASP A 232 -7.61 -8.54 18.34
CA ASP A 232 -8.99 -9.01 18.41
C ASP A 232 -9.59 -8.88 17.00
N ILE A 233 -10.13 -9.96 16.46
CA ILE A 233 -10.81 -9.92 15.16
C ILE A 233 -12.23 -9.39 15.40
N ALA A 234 -12.49 -8.16 14.94
CA ALA A 234 -13.75 -7.48 15.17
C ALA A 234 -14.86 -8.01 14.26
N ASP A 235 -14.51 -8.40 13.03
CA ASP A 235 -15.47 -8.78 11.99
C ASP A 235 -14.78 -9.61 10.89
N VAL A 236 -15.48 -10.61 10.34
CA VAL A 236 -15.02 -11.42 9.20
C VAL A 236 -16.20 -11.67 8.26
N ASP A 237 -16.20 -11.00 7.12
CA ASP A 237 -17.22 -11.14 6.09
C ASP A 237 -16.75 -12.01 4.92
N VAL A 238 -17.69 -12.72 4.30
CA VAL A 238 -17.44 -13.44 3.04
C VAL A 238 -17.61 -12.49 1.86
N GLY A 239 -16.60 -12.42 1.00
CA GLY A 239 -16.56 -11.62 -0.21
C GLY A 239 -16.92 -12.41 -1.47
N GLU A 240 -16.24 -12.11 -2.57
CA GLU A 240 -16.45 -12.78 -3.85
C GLU A 240 -15.82 -14.18 -3.89
N ASN A 241 -16.40 -15.09 -4.68
CA ASN A 241 -15.75 -16.33 -5.04
C ASN A 241 -14.80 -16.07 -6.22
N VAL A 242 -13.58 -15.64 -5.89
CA VAL A 242 -12.52 -15.33 -6.85
C VAL A 242 -12.12 -16.59 -7.64
N GLY A 243 -12.14 -17.77 -7.00
CA GLY A 243 -11.85 -19.04 -7.66
C GLY A 243 -12.81 -19.34 -8.82
N ALA A 244 -14.12 -19.23 -8.58
CA ALA A 244 -15.14 -19.43 -9.62
C ALA A 244 -15.04 -18.39 -10.75
N LYS A 245 -14.74 -17.14 -10.40
CA LYS A 245 -14.54 -16.05 -11.37
C LYS A 245 -13.34 -16.31 -12.27
N LEU A 246 -12.19 -16.67 -11.69
CA LEU A 246 -10.99 -17.02 -12.45
C LEU A 246 -11.21 -18.24 -13.34
N GLN A 247 -11.95 -19.26 -12.87
CA GLN A 247 -12.31 -20.42 -13.70
C GLN A 247 -13.20 -20.03 -14.88
N ALA A 248 -14.19 -19.16 -14.67
CA ALA A 248 -15.04 -18.66 -15.74
C ALA A 248 -14.24 -17.84 -16.77
N ASP A 249 -13.37 -16.94 -16.30
CA ASP A 249 -12.50 -16.12 -17.15
C ASP A 249 -11.55 -17.00 -17.97
N GLN A 250 -10.99 -18.05 -17.35
CA GLN A 250 -10.12 -19.01 -18.01
C GLN A 250 -10.87 -19.83 -19.06
N ALA A 251 -12.09 -20.30 -18.76
CA ALA A 251 -12.93 -21.01 -19.72
C ALA A 251 -13.33 -20.12 -20.92
N GLU A 252 -13.59 -18.83 -20.68
CA GLU A 252 -13.87 -17.88 -21.76
C GLU A 252 -12.63 -17.63 -22.63
N ALA A 253 -11.46 -17.48 -22.01
CA ALA A 253 -10.20 -17.34 -22.74
C ALA A 253 -9.89 -18.58 -23.60
N ASP A 254 -10.10 -19.78 -23.06
CA ASP A 254 -9.91 -21.03 -23.80
C ASP A 254 -10.93 -21.17 -24.95
N LYS A 255 -12.20 -20.82 -24.72
CA LYS A 255 -13.22 -20.79 -25.79
C LYS A 255 -12.79 -19.88 -26.95
N ARG A 256 -12.29 -18.67 -26.64
CA ARG A 256 -11.79 -17.73 -27.66
C ARG A 256 -10.59 -18.29 -28.41
N ARG A 257 -9.66 -18.97 -27.72
CA ARG A 257 -8.49 -19.62 -28.34
C ARG A 257 -8.93 -20.72 -29.30
N PHE A 258 -9.82 -21.62 -28.87
CA PHE A 258 -10.32 -22.71 -29.72
C PHE A 258 -11.15 -22.21 -30.90
N GLN A 259 -11.91 -21.14 -30.73
CA GLN A 259 -12.62 -20.48 -31.84
C GLN A 259 -11.63 -19.93 -32.88
N ALA A 260 -10.59 -19.21 -32.42
CA ALA A 260 -9.55 -18.68 -33.31
C ALA A 260 -8.78 -19.79 -34.05
N GLU A 261 -8.49 -20.92 -33.38
CA GLU A 261 -7.82 -22.06 -34.00
C GLU A 261 -8.71 -22.77 -35.02
N ALA A 262 -10.01 -22.91 -34.73
CA ALA A 262 -10.99 -23.44 -35.67
C ALA A 262 -11.14 -22.54 -36.91
N GLU A 263 -11.17 -21.21 -36.74
CA GLU A 263 -11.17 -20.25 -37.84
C GLU A 263 -9.89 -20.33 -38.66
N LYS A 264 -8.72 -20.38 -38.00
CA LYS A 264 -7.43 -20.56 -38.69
C LYS A 264 -7.40 -21.84 -39.52
N ARG A 265 -7.89 -22.95 -38.96
CA ARG A 265 -7.95 -24.24 -39.67
C ARG A 265 -8.93 -24.20 -40.84
N ARG A 266 -10.09 -23.55 -40.70
CA ARG A 266 -11.03 -23.32 -41.80
C ARG A 266 -10.41 -22.48 -42.89
N ALA A 267 -9.71 -21.40 -42.54
CA ALA A 267 -9.02 -20.54 -43.49
C ALA A 267 -7.93 -21.31 -44.25
N MET A 268 -7.11 -22.12 -43.57
CA MET A 268 -6.10 -22.97 -44.22
C MET A 268 -6.72 -24.03 -45.12
N ALA A 269 -7.82 -24.66 -44.71
CA ALA A 269 -8.51 -25.65 -45.54
C ALA A 269 -9.11 -25.01 -46.81
N MET A 270 -9.71 -23.83 -46.69
CA MET A 270 -10.20 -23.07 -47.85
C MET A 270 -9.04 -22.65 -48.76
N ALA A 271 -7.93 -22.15 -48.20
CA ALA A 271 -6.74 -21.80 -48.98
C ALA A 271 -6.21 -23.02 -49.74
N HIS A 272 -6.11 -24.17 -49.09
CA HIS A 272 -5.67 -25.41 -49.72
C HIS A 272 -6.63 -25.90 -50.82
N GLU A 273 -7.95 -25.78 -50.60
CA GLU A 273 -8.95 -26.10 -51.64
C GLU A 273 -8.79 -25.18 -52.86
N GLN A 274 -8.53 -23.89 -52.64
CA GLN A 274 -8.28 -22.93 -53.73
C GLN A 274 -6.96 -23.21 -54.46
N GLU A 275 -5.90 -23.55 -53.74
CA GLU A 275 -4.62 -23.99 -54.34
C GLU A 275 -4.82 -25.23 -55.21
N MET A 276 -5.57 -26.22 -54.74
CA MET A 276 -5.87 -27.44 -55.50
C MET A 276 -6.75 -27.15 -56.71
N LYS A 277 -7.74 -26.25 -56.60
CA LYS A 277 -8.52 -25.78 -57.76
C LYS A 277 -7.62 -25.09 -58.79
N ALA A 278 -6.75 -24.18 -58.37
CA ALA A 278 -5.79 -23.53 -59.25
C ALA A 278 -4.86 -24.56 -59.93
N ALA A 279 -4.34 -25.52 -59.18
CA ALA A 279 -3.49 -26.59 -59.72
C ALA A 279 -4.23 -27.49 -60.73
N THR A 280 -5.51 -27.84 -60.47
CA THR A 280 -6.31 -28.60 -61.44
C THR A 280 -6.60 -27.79 -62.71
N GLN A 281 -6.83 -26.48 -62.59
CA GLN A 281 -6.99 -25.59 -63.74
C GLN A 281 -5.68 -25.46 -64.54
N GLU A 282 -4.54 -25.31 -63.87
CA GLU A 282 -3.22 -25.26 -64.52
C GLU A 282 -2.91 -26.58 -65.26
N ASN A 283 -3.15 -27.72 -64.62
CA ASN A 283 -2.96 -29.02 -65.24
C ASN A 283 -3.92 -29.24 -66.43
N ARG A 284 -5.19 -28.81 -66.31
CA ARG A 284 -6.12 -28.82 -67.44
C ARG A 284 -5.64 -27.94 -68.58
N ALA A 285 -5.10 -26.75 -68.29
CA ALA A 285 -4.52 -25.89 -69.31
C ALA A 285 -3.33 -26.55 -70.01
N LYS A 286 -2.47 -27.28 -69.27
CA LYS A 286 -1.38 -28.09 -69.84
C LYS A 286 -1.88 -29.20 -70.75
N VAL A 287 -2.93 -29.92 -70.34
CA VAL A 287 -3.58 -30.96 -71.19
C VAL A 287 -4.13 -30.34 -72.46
N VAL A 288 -4.86 -29.22 -72.35
CA VAL A 288 -5.40 -28.50 -73.52
C VAL A 288 -4.29 -28.02 -74.46
N LEU A 289 -3.18 -27.52 -73.92
CA LEU A 289 -2.01 -27.14 -74.73
C LEU A 289 -1.43 -28.34 -75.49
N ALA A 290 -1.27 -29.49 -74.82
CA ALA A 290 -0.79 -30.72 -75.47
C ALA A 290 -1.80 -31.28 -76.50
N GLU A 291 -3.10 -31.22 -76.21
CA GLU A 291 -4.15 -31.60 -77.16
C GLU A 291 -4.17 -30.68 -78.39
N ALA A 292 -3.88 -29.39 -78.22
CA ALA A 292 -3.78 -28.43 -79.32
C ALA A 292 -2.59 -28.72 -80.27
N GLU A 293 -1.55 -29.44 -79.81
CA GLU A 293 -0.47 -29.92 -80.67
C GLU A 293 -0.93 -31.05 -81.61
N ILE A 294 -1.99 -31.80 -81.27
CA ILE A 294 -2.47 -32.92 -82.08
C ILE A 294 -3.02 -32.44 -83.44
N PRO A 295 -3.93 -31.45 -83.53
CA PRO A 295 -4.34 -30.88 -84.81
C PRO A 295 -3.18 -30.29 -85.61
N LEU A 296 -2.21 -29.66 -84.94
CA LEU A 296 -1.04 -29.08 -85.59
C LEU A 296 -0.17 -30.17 -86.24
N ALA A 297 0.08 -31.26 -85.51
CA ALA A 297 0.82 -32.43 -85.98
C ALA A 297 0.08 -33.15 -87.11
N ILE A 298 -1.25 -33.26 -87.04
CA ILE A 298 -2.09 -33.81 -88.14
C ILE A 298 -1.99 -32.92 -89.38
N ALA A 299 -2.06 -31.59 -89.23
CA ALA A 299 -1.88 -30.65 -90.33
C ALA A 299 -0.48 -30.69 -90.94
N GLU A 300 0.55 -30.95 -90.13
CA GLU A 300 1.92 -31.18 -90.61
C GLU A 300 2.06 -32.53 -91.34
N ALA A 301 1.41 -33.60 -90.85
CA ALA A 301 1.37 -34.90 -91.52
C ALA A 301 0.68 -34.84 -92.89
N PHE A 302 -0.40 -34.04 -93.02
CA PHE A 302 -1.04 -33.74 -94.30
C PHE A 302 -0.10 -32.99 -95.25
N ARG A 303 0.65 -31.99 -94.76
CA ARG A 303 1.61 -31.22 -95.58
C ARG A 303 2.79 -32.08 -96.05
N LYS A 304 3.28 -32.99 -95.21
CA LYS A 304 4.39 -33.92 -95.53
C LYS A 304 3.95 -35.14 -96.36
N GLY A 305 2.64 -35.30 -96.62
CA GLY A 305 2.10 -36.40 -97.42
C GLY A 305 1.98 -37.75 -96.70
N ASN A 306 2.12 -37.78 -95.37
CA ASN A 306 2.09 -39.00 -94.56
C ASN A 306 0.67 -39.44 -94.16
N LEU A 307 -0.34 -38.60 -94.37
CA LEU A 307 -1.76 -38.89 -94.06
C LEU A 307 -2.65 -38.49 -95.25
N GLY A 308 -3.44 -39.43 -95.77
CA GLY A 308 -4.37 -39.20 -96.88
C GLY A 308 -5.75 -38.69 -96.43
N ILE A 309 -6.49 -38.05 -97.34
CA ILE A 309 -7.85 -37.54 -97.07
C ILE A 309 -8.80 -38.67 -96.63
N MET A 310 -8.71 -39.84 -97.27
CA MET A 310 -9.54 -41.01 -96.93
C MET A 310 -9.22 -41.57 -95.53
N ASP A 311 -7.98 -41.49 -95.08
CA ASP A 311 -7.56 -41.97 -93.75
C ASP A 311 -8.05 -41.06 -92.63
N TYR A 312 -8.07 -39.74 -92.86
CA TYR A 312 -8.65 -38.78 -91.91
C TYR A 312 -10.16 -38.92 -91.77
N TYR A 313 -10.89 -39.16 -92.87
CA TYR A 313 -12.32 -39.45 -92.81
C TYR A 313 -12.62 -40.74 -92.04
N ARG A 314 -11.78 -41.79 -92.19
CA ARG A 314 -11.90 -43.02 -91.38
C ARG A 314 -11.65 -42.75 -89.90
N LEU A 315 -10.62 -41.98 -89.55
CA LEU A 315 -10.31 -41.62 -88.16
C LEU A 315 -11.45 -40.82 -87.52
N ARG A 316 -12.01 -39.84 -88.24
CA ARG A 316 -13.22 -39.08 -87.83
C ARG A 316 -14.43 -39.98 -87.61
N ASN A 317 -14.66 -40.97 -88.47
CA ASN A 317 -15.79 -41.90 -88.32
C ASN A 317 -15.61 -42.80 -87.10
N ILE A 318 -14.42 -43.34 -86.87
CA ILE A 318 -14.12 -44.16 -85.69
C ILE A 318 -14.28 -43.34 -84.40
N GLN A 319 -13.82 -42.07 -84.39
CA GLN A 319 -14.05 -41.16 -83.26
C GLN A 319 -15.54 -40.91 -83.04
N ALA A 320 -16.31 -40.63 -84.09
CA ALA A 320 -17.75 -40.42 -83.99
C ALA A 320 -18.50 -41.65 -83.45
N ASP A 321 -18.13 -42.86 -83.92
CA ASP A 321 -18.68 -44.12 -83.40
C ASP A 321 -18.30 -44.35 -81.94
N THR A 322 -17.08 -43.97 -81.54
CA THR A 322 -16.61 -44.06 -80.14
C THR A 322 -17.39 -43.10 -79.23
N THR A 323 -17.56 -41.83 -79.63
CA THR A 323 -18.36 -40.84 -78.89
C THR A 323 -19.84 -41.25 -78.79
N MET A 324 -20.40 -41.83 -79.86
CA MET A 324 -21.75 -42.41 -79.83
C MET A 324 -21.84 -43.59 -78.86
N ARG A 325 -20.83 -44.48 -78.80
CA ARG A 325 -20.76 -45.57 -77.83
C ARG A 325 -20.61 -45.11 -76.38
N GLU A 326 -19.75 -44.11 -76.11
CA GLU A 326 -19.53 -43.58 -74.77
C GLU A 326 -20.79 -42.87 -74.22
N SER A 327 -21.49 -42.11 -75.07
CA SER A 327 -22.74 -41.44 -74.69
C SER A 327 -23.90 -42.42 -74.45
N LEU A 328 -23.90 -43.58 -75.11
CA LEU A 328 -24.86 -44.66 -74.87
C LEU A 328 -24.46 -45.58 -73.69
N GLY A 329 -23.19 -45.58 -73.28
CA GLY A 329 -22.61 -46.50 -72.28
C GLY A 329 -22.11 -45.88 -70.97
N GLY A 330 -22.43 -44.61 -70.69
CA GLY A 330 -21.94 -43.91 -69.50
C GLY A 330 -22.33 -44.55 -68.14
N PRO A 331 -21.49 -44.41 -67.10
CA PRO A 331 -21.53 -45.21 -65.87
C PRO A 331 -22.77 -44.98 -65.00
N GLN A 332 -23.29 -46.06 -64.40
CA GLN A 332 -24.36 -46.02 -63.40
C GLN A 332 -23.96 -45.15 -62.21
N THR A 333 -24.81 -44.18 -61.87
CA THR A 333 -24.71 -43.35 -60.67
C THR A 333 -24.80 -44.24 -59.42
N PRO A 334 -23.81 -44.25 -58.49
CA PRO A 334 -24.01 -44.88 -57.19
C PRO A 334 -25.07 -44.11 -56.39
N PRO A 335 -25.89 -44.77 -55.56
CA PRO A 335 -26.94 -44.10 -54.79
C PRO A 335 -26.34 -43.11 -53.78
N PRO A 336 -27.06 -42.01 -53.45
CA PRO A 336 -26.57 -41.04 -52.48
C PRO A 336 -26.53 -41.70 -51.09
N GLY A 337 -25.31 -41.88 -50.56
CA GLY A 337 -25.10 -42.26 -49.18
C GLY A 337 -25.61 -41.16 -48.25
N GLY A 338 -26.63 -41.47 -47.46
CA GLY A 338 -27.16 -40.59 -46.42
C GLY A 338 -26.09 -40.25 -45.39
N GLN A 339 -25.90 -38.97 -45.14
CA GLN A 339 -25.15 -38.47 -43.99
C GLN A 339 -26.01 -38.67 -42.73
N LYS A 340 -25.47 -39.43 -41.77
CA LYS A 340 -25.79 -39.24 -40.35
C LYS A 340 -24.76 -38.28 -39.77
#